data_AF-A0A359M771-F1
#
_entry.id   AF-A0A359M771-F1
#
_cell.length_a   1.000
_cell.length_b   1.000
_cell.length_c   1.000
_cell.angle_alpha   90.00
_cell.angle_beta   90.00
_cell.angle_gamma   90.00
#
_symmetry.space_group_name_H-M   'P 1'
#
loop_
_entity.id
_entity.type
_entity.pdbx_description
1 polymer ?
#
loop_
_entity_poly.entity_id
_entity_poly.type
_entity_poly.pdbx_seq_one_letter_code
_entity_poly.pdbx_strand_id
1 'polypeptide(L)'
;VLLRGDHQLSETKLAGLLGVSEVRTAHPEEIRQWFGADPGSLGPVGVTKMRILADEALQGRKNMVCGANKDDYHLLNVTPEEDFKAEWADLRQVAAGDTEIETGAPLEIVKSVEIGHIFKLGYKYSQSMGLRVLNEAGEEVTPIMGSYGI
;
A
#
# COMPACT_ATOMS: atom_id res chain seq x y z
N VAL A 1 -4.95 1.36 8.11
CA VAL A 1 -4.09 2.16 7.22
C VAL A 1 -4.51 3.61 7.35
N LEU A 2 -3.56 4.53 7.49
CA LEU A 2 -3.82 5.96 7.68
C LEU A 2 -3.28 6.75 6.49
N LEU A 3 -4.09 7.67 5.99
CA LEU A 3 -3.78 8.60 4.92
C LEU A 3 -4.24 9.99 5.35
N ARG A 4 -3.73 11.03 4.70
CA ARG A 4 -4.31 12.37 4.80
C ARG A 4 -5.70 12.36 4.15
N GLY A 5 -6.65 13.12 4.68
CA GLY A 5 -8.06 13.07 4.25
C GLY A 5 -8.33 13.45 2.78
N ASP A 6 -7.36 14.07 2.11
CA ASP A 6 -7.39 14.42 0.68
C ASP A 6 -6.63 13.40 -0.21
N HIS A 7 -6.09 12.32 0.36
CA HIS A 7 -5.39 11.27 -0.36
C HIS A 7 -6.23 10.00 -0.49
N GLN A 8 -5.99 9.24 -1.55
CA GLN A 8 -6.57 7.91 -1.76
C GLN A 8 -5.53 6.81 -1.60
N LEU A 9 -5.95 5.65 -1.09
CA LEU A 9 -5.10 4.48 -0.93
C LEU A 9 -4.72 3.88 -2.28
N SER A 10 -3.44 3.53 -2.45
CA SER A 10 -3.00 2.63 -3.50
C SER A 10 -3.01 1.19 -2.98
N GLU A 11 -4.00 0.42 -3.39
CA GLU A 11 -4.09 -1.00 -3.04
C GLU A 11 -2.90 -1.80 -3.55
N THR A 12 -2.35 -1.44 -4.71
CA THR A 12 -1.13 -2.05 -5.27
C THR A 12 0.08 -1.85 -4.37
N LYS A 13 0.30 -0.63 -3.86
CA LYS A 13 1.40 -0.34 -2.92
C LYS A 13 1.21 -1.10 -1.61
N LEU A 14 -0.01 -1.10 -1.08
CA LEU A 14 -0.34 -1.85 0.14
C LEU A 14 -0.13 -3.36 -0.02
N ALA A 15 -0.63 -3.95 -1.10
CA ALA A 15 -0.48 -5.37 -1.38
C ALA A 15 1.01 -5.75 -1.55
N GLY A 16 1.78 -4.92 -2.25
CA GLY A 16 3.23 -5.08 -2.39
C GLY A 16 3.96 -5.02 -1.05
N LEU A 17 3.63 -4.06 -0.19
CA LEU A 17 4.20 -3.95 1.16
C LEU A 17 3.88 -5.16 2.04
N LEU A 18 2.65 -5.69 1.96
CA LEU A 18 2.21 -6.84 2.74
C LEU A 18 2.67 -8.18 2.17
N GLY A 19 3.16 -8.21 0.92
CA GLY A 19 3.55 -9.45 0.24
C GLY A 19 2.35 -10.35 -0.07
N VAL A 20 1.17 -9.78 -0.27
CA VAL A 20 -0.09 -10.51 -0.54
C VAL A 20 -0.58 -10.23 -1.96
N SER A 21 -1.34 -11.17 -2.52
CA SER A 21 -1.95 -11.00 -3.85
C SER A 21 -3.20 -10.14 -3.83
N GLU A 22 -3.93 -10.13 -2.71
CA GLU A 22 -5.20 -9.43 -2.58
C GLU A 22 -5.31 -8.77 -1.21
N VAL A 23 -5.98 -7.63 -1.20
CA VAL A 23 -6.39 -6.90 -0.01
C VAL A 23 -7.89 -6.64 -0.12
N ARG A 24 -8.58 -6.62 1.02
CA ARG A 24 -9.99 -6.23 1.09
C ARG A 24 -10.21 -5.26 2.22
N THR A 25 -11.27 -4.45 2.09
CA THR A 25 -11.77 -3.67 3.22
C THR A 25 -12.35 -4.59 4.29
N ALA A 26 -12.31 -4.12 5.54
CA ALA A 26 -12.95 -4.81 6.64
C ALA A 26 -14.48 -4.68 6.53
N HIS A 27 -15.19 -5.77 6.85
CA HIS A 27 -16.65 -5.75 6.96
C HIS A 27 -17.08 -5.00 8.24
N PRO A 28 -18.29 -4.43 8.29
CA PRO A 28 -18.77 -3.67 9.45
C PRO A 28 -18.67 -4.43 10.78
N GLU A 29 -18.95 -5.72 10.78
CA GLU A 29 -18.88 -6.58 11.97
C GLU A 29 -17.45 -6.72 12.48
N GLU A 30 -16.48 -6.86 11.58
CA GLU A 30 -15.04 -6.93 11.91
C GLU A 30 -14.57 -5.59 12.49
N ILE A 31 -15.00 -4.47 11.89
CA ILE A 31 -14.68 -3.12 12.35
C ILE A 31 -15.18 -2.93 13.78
N ARG A 32 -16.44 -3.26 14.03
CA ARG A 32 -17.05 -3.10 15.36
C ARG A 32 -16.40 -4.02 16.39
N GLN A 33 -16.01 -5.24 15.99
CA GLN A 33 -15.27 -6.16 16.87
C GLN A 33 -13.90 -5.61 17.26
N TRP A 34 -13.17 -4.98 16.34
CA TRP A 34 -11.79 -4.52 16.57
C TRP A 34 -11.70 -3.14 17.20
N PHE A 35 -12.58 -2.22 16.79
CA PHE A 35 -12.57 -0.82 17.22
C PHE A 35 -13.65 -0.47 18.24
N GLY A 36 -14.73 -1.26 18.32
CA GLY A 36 -15.88 -0.95 19.19
C GLY A 36 -16.74 0.22 18.69
N ALA A 37 -16.53 0.66 17.44
CA ALA A 37 -17.23 1.78 16.81
C ALA A 37 -17.44 1.51 15.32
N ASP A 38 -18.36 2.25 14.71
CA ASP A 38 -18.75 2.12 13.32
C ASP A 38 -17.85 3.00 12.40
N PRO A 39 -17.82 2.72 11.07
CA PRO A 39 -17.08 3.53 10.10
C PRO A 39 -17.45 5.02 10.19
N GLY A 40 -16.44 5.88 10.07
CA GLY A 40 -16.59 7.34 10.21
C GLY A 40 -16.16 7.87 11.57
N SER A 41 -16.03 7.02 12.59
CA SER A 41 -15.51 7.39 13.92
C SER A 41 -14.22 6.64 14.30
N LEU A 42 -13.53 6.06 13.32
CA LEU A 42 -12.34 5.23 13.51
C LEU A 42 -11.05 6.06 13.53
N GLY A 43 -10.11 5.72 14.41
CA GLY A 43 -8.80 6.34 14.48
C GLY A 43 -7.73 5.46 15.13
N PRO A 44 -6.45 5.89 15.08
CA PRO A 44 -5.32 5.07 15.52
C PRO A 44 -5.06 5.12 17.03
N VAL A 45 -5.63 6.10 17.74
CA VAL A 45 -5.36 6.31 19.16
C VAL A 45 -5.99 5.18 19.98
N GLY A 46 -5.18 4.55 20.85
CA GLY A 46 -5.61 3.42 21.69
C GLY A 46 -5.62 2.06 20.99
N VAL A 47 -5.31 1.99 19.69
CA VAL A 47 -5.22 0.72 18.94
C VAL A 47 -3.89 0.03 19.25
N THR A 48 -3.93 -1.12 19.92
CA THR A 48 -2.72 -1.86 20.36
C THR A 48 -2.60 -3.27 19.80
N LYS A 49 -3.71 -3.86 19.34
CA LYS A 49 -3.78 -5.27 18.90
C LYS A 49 -3.63 -5.46 17.39
N MET A 50 -3.35 -4.39 16.65
CA MET A 50 -3.26 -4.42 15.19
C MET A 50 -2.05 -3.62 14.71
N ARG A 51 -1.51 -4.00 13.55
CA ARG A 51 -0.52 -3.16 12.86
C ARG A 51 -1.20 -1.90 12.35
N ILE A 52 -0.55 -0.76 12.59
CA ILE A 52 -0.95 0.54 12.07
C ILE A 52 0.06 0.92 11.01
N LEU A 53 -0.39 1.01 9.77
CA LEU A 53 0.38 1.53 8.64
C LEU A 53 -0.04 2.97 8.38
N ALA A 54 0.90 3.88 8.25
CA ALA A 54 0.65 5.29 7.96
C ALA A 54 1.44 5.76 6.75
N ASP A 55 0.78 6.53 5.88
CA ASP A 55 1.41 7.11 4.70
C ASP A 55 2.48 8.12 5.08
N GLU A 56 3.58 8.15 4.35
CA GLU A 56 4.71 9.07 4.57
C GLU A 56 4.29 10.54 4.60
N ALA A 57 3.21 10.92 3.88
CA ALA A 57 2.72 12.30 3.91
C ALA A 57 2.21 12.74 5.28
N LEU A 58 1.98 11.83 6.24
CA LEU A 58 1.61 12.12 7.61
C LEU A 58 2.83 12.32 8.54
N GLN A 59 4.05 11.98 8.10
CA GLN A 59 5.25 12.19 8.91
C GLN A 59 5.46 13.67 9.24
N GLY A 60 5.85 13.95 10.49
CA GLY A 60 6.10 15.30 10.98
C GLY A 60 4.86 16.19 11.11
N ARG A 61 3.68 15.73 10.69
CA ARG A 61 2.43 16.46 10.91
C ARG A 61 2.06 16.45 12.39
N LYS A 62 1.40 17.51 12.81
CA LYS A 62 0.92 17.69 14.17
C LYS A 62 -0.52 18.17 14.16
N ASN A 63 -1.17 18.04 15.31
CA ASN A 63 -2.49 18.58 15.57
C ASN A 63 -3.57 18.14 14.56
N MET A 64 -3.56 16.87 14.17
CA MET A 64 -4.49 16.31 13.20
C MET A 64 -5.83 15.93 13.84
N VAL A 65 -6.79 15.59 13.00
CA VAL A 65 -8.11 15.10 13.41
C VAL A 65 -8.25 13.64 12.98
N CYS A 66 -8.73 12.79 13.88
CA CYS A 66 -9.07 11.40 13.58
C CYS A 66 -10.29 10.95 14.39
N GLY A 67 -10.87 9.80 14.05
CA GLY A 67 -11.97 9.23 14.84
C GLY A 67 -11.53 8.80 16.24
N ALA A 68 -12.45 8.85 17.20
CA ALA A 68 -12.17 8.54 18.59
C ALA A 68 -12.32 7.05 18.96
N ASN A 69 -12.60 6.17 17.99
CA ASN A 69 -13.04 4.79 18.22
C ASN A 69 -14.28 4.73 19.13
N LYS A 70 -15.16 5.72 18.97
CA LYS A 70 -16.45 5.85 19.64
C LYS A 70 -17.40 6.58 18.70
N ASP A 71 -18.56 6.00 18.46
CA ASP A 71 -19.56 6.53 17.52
C ASP A 71 -19.86 8.00 17.79
N ASP A 72 -19.84 8.82 16.72
CA ASP A 72 -20.10 10.26 16.71
C ASP A 72 -19.04 11.14 17.39
N TYR A 73 -17.85 10.59 17.72
CA TYR A 73 -16.75 11.36 18.31
C TYR A 73 -15.48 11.35 17.45
N HIS A 74 -14.82 12.50 17.43
CA HIS A 74 -13.49 12.70 16.84
C HIS A 74 -12.54 13.27 17.89
N LEU A 75 -11.26 12.95 17.73
CA LEU A 75 -10.17 13.53 18.49
C LEU A 75 -9.57 14.67 17.69
N LEU A 76 -9.30 15.78 18.38
CA LEU A 76 -8.55 16.91 17.86
C LEU A 76 -7.13 16.88 18.42
N ASN A 77 -6.22 17.56 17.74
CA ASN A 77 -4.84 17.74 18.13
C ASN A 77 -3.99 16.45 18.17
N VAL A 78 -4.36 15.44 17.38
CA VAL A 78 -3.66 14.14 17.36
C VAL A 78 -2.36 14.26 16.58
N THR A 79 -1.25 13.87 17.20
CA THR A 79 0.10 13.94 16.64
C THR A 79 0.72 12.53 16.58
N PRO A 80 1.16 12.05 15.40
CA PRO A 80 1.87 10.78 15.29
C PRO A 80 3.14 10.78 16.15
N GLU A 81 3.54 9.61 16.63
CA GLU A 81 4.64 9.40 17.60
C GLU A 81 4.39 9.94 19.02
N GLU A 82 3.50 10.91 19.20
CA GLU A 82 3.04 11.40 20.50
C GLU A 82 1.81 10.60 20.98
N ASP A 83 0.76 10.51 20.17
CA ASP A 83 -0.53 9.88 20.52
C ASP A 83 -0.69 8.44 20.01
N PHE A 84 0.03 8.07 18.95
CA PHE A 84 0.03 6.71 18.39
C PHE A 84 1.33 6.43 17.63
N LYS A 85 1.70 5.15 17.51
CA LYS A 85 2.84 4.71 16.70
C LYS A 85 2.36 3.98 15.46
N ALA A 86 3.05 4.19 14.34
CA ALA A 86 2.75 3.52 13.09
C ALA A 86 4.03 3.10 12.36
N GLU A 87 3.90 2.12 11.49
CA GLU A 87 4.91 1.80 10.49
C GLU A 87 4.67 2.67 9.26
N TRP A 88 5.72 3.34 8.80
CA TRP A 88 5.67 4.31 7.72
C TRP A 88 5.92 3.64 6.38
N ALA A 89 5.09 3.96 5.38
CA ALA A 89 5.27 3.48 4.01
C ALA A 89 4.61 4.42 2.99
N ASP A 90 5.07 4.39 1.75
CA ASP A 90 4.37 5.01 0.62
C ASP A 90 3.10 4.21 0.29
N LEU A 91 1.94 4.77 0.61
CA LEU A 91 0.65 4.07 0.57
C LEU A 91 -0.37 4.79 -0.30
N ARG A 92 -0.20 6.08 -0.57
CA ARG A 92 -1.15 6.86 -1.36
C ARG A 92 -0.99 6.67 -2.87
N GLN A 93 -2.07 6.91 -3.59
CA GLN A 93 -2.01 7.21 -5.02
C GLN A 93 -1.38 8.60 -5.23
N VAL A 94 -0.66 8.74 -6.34
CA VAL A 94 -0.20 10.06 -6.80
C VAL A 94 -1.40 10.85 -7.34
N ALA A 95 -1.34 12.17 -7.21
CA ALA A 95 -2.30 13.13 -7.73
C ALA A 95 -1.63 14.04 -8.77
N ALA A 96 -2.42 14.64 -9.65
CA ALA A 96 -1.90 15.62 -10.60
C ALA A 96 -1.24 16.80 -9.85
N GLY A 97 -0.06 17.20 -10.29
CA GLY A 97 0.75 18.24 -9.64
C GLY A 97 1.68 17.72 -8.55
N ASP A 98 1.61 16.45 -8.16
CA ASP A 98 2.64 15.85 -7.31
C ASP A 98 4.02 15.96 -7.95
N THR A 99 5.05 16.07 -7.13
CA THR A 99 6.43 16.19 -7.60
C THR A 99 6.96 14.83 -8.08
N GLU A 100 7.41 14.79 -9.33
CA GLU A 100 8.13 13.65 -9.88
C GLU A 100 9.51 13.52 -9.21
N ILE A 101 9.93 12.29 -8.90
CA ILE A 101 11.04 11.99 -7.99
C ILE A 101 12.40 12.29 -8.64
N GLU A 102 12.55 12.09 -9.95
CA GLU A 102 13.84 12.25 -10.64
C GLU A 102 14.11 13.69 -11.10
N THR A 103 13.07 14.36 -11.59
CA THR A 103 13.14 15.66 -12.28
C THR A 103 12.60 16.81 -11.45
N GLY A 104 11.78 16.52 -10.43
CA GLY A 104 11.06 17.54 -9.65
C GLY A 104 9.91 18.22 -10.40
N ALA A 105 9.62 17.79 -11.63
CA ALA A 105 8.52 18.34 -12.43
C ALA A 105 7.16 17.91 -11.86
N PRO A 106 6.08 18.69 -12.08
CA PRO A 106 4.74 18.28 -11.67
C PRO A 106 4.25 17.11 -12.53
N LEU A 107 3.69 16.09 -11.90
CA LEU A 107 3.07 14.94 -12.55
C LEU A 107 1.78 15.33 -13.25
N GLU A 108 1.62 14.90 -14.50
CA GLU A 108 0.36 14.94 -15.24
C GLU A 108 -0.30 13.56 -15.23
N ILE A 109 -1.61 13.52 -14.98
CA ILE A 109 -2.39 12.28 -15.04
C ILE A 109 -3.23 12.28 -16.31
N VAL A 110 -2.88 11.41 -17.23
CA VAL A 110 -3.60 11.21 -18.49
C VAL A 110 -4.28 9.84 -18.53
N LYS A 111 -5.46 9.78 -19.15
CA LYS A 111 -6.14 8.50 -19.40
C LYS A 111 -5.56 7.87 -20.66
N SER A 112 -5.21 6.59 -20.57
CA SER A 112 -4.66 5.81 -21.67
C SER A 112 -5.33 4.44 -21.75
N VAL A 113 -5.17 3.78 -22.90
CA VAL A 113 -5.55 2.38 -23.09
C VAL A 113 -4.26 1.57 -23.18
N GLU A 114 -4.14 0.54 -22.34
CA GLU A 114 -3.04 -0.41 -22.42
C GLU A 114 -3.26 -1.32 -23.65
N ILE A 115 -2.36 -1.22 -24.63
CA ILE A 115 -2.37 -2.01 -25.88
C ILE A 115 -1.33 -3.13 -25.87
N GLY A 116 -0.77 -3.44 -24.71
CA GLY A 116 0.31 -4.41 -24.59
C GLY A 116 1.10 -4.24 -23.30
N HIS A 117 1.69 -5.34 -22.84
CA HIS A 117 2.44 -5.40 -21.59
C HIS A 117 3.63 -6.34 -21.75
N ILE A 118 4.78 -5.92 -21.24
CA ILE A 118 5.98 -6.75 -21.14
C ILE A 118 6.30 -7.03 -19.67
N PHE A 119 6.48 -8.30 -19.31
CA PHE A 119 6.80 -8.72 -17.95
C PHE A 119 8.15 -9.42 -17.90
N LYS A 120 8.97 -9.05 -16.92
CA LYS A 120 10.11 -9.86 -16.48
C LYS A 120 9.58 -10.91 -15.48
N LEU A 121 9.28 -12.10 -15.97
CA LEU A 121 8.73 -13.19 -15.14
C LEU A 121 9.76 -13.81 -14.21
N GLY A 122 11.05 -13.62 -14.51
CA GLY A 122 12.14 -14.19 -13.72
C GLY A 122 12.06 -15.70 -13.72
N TYR A 123 12.07 -16.31 -12.54
CA TYR A 123 12.04 -17.76 -12.37
C TYR A 123 10.65 -18.33 -12.03
N LYS A 124 9.61 -17.49 -11.99
CA LYS A 124 8.29 -17.84 -11.42
C LYS A 124 7.74 -19.15 -11.99
N TYR A 125 7.75 -19.31 -13.31
CA TYR A 125 7.25 -20.51 -13.98
C TYR A 125 8.32 -21.57 -14.15
N SER A 126 9.55 -21.20 -14.50
CA SER A 126 10.62 -22.17 -14.73
C SER A 126 10.99 -22.94 -13.46
N GLN A 127 10.98 -22.33 -12.27
CA GLN A 127 11.13 -23.06 -11.00
C GLN A 127 9.92 -23.93 -10.69
N SER A 128 8.70 -23.38 -10.72
CA SER A 128 7.50 -24.11 -10.32
C SER A 128 7.16 -25.28 -11.23
N MET A 129 7.51 -25.19 -12.52
CA MET A 129 7.32 -26.25 -13.51
C MET A 129 8.53 -27.18 -13.66
N GLY A 130 9.62 -26.94 -12.93
CA GLY A 130 10.84 -27.76 -13.01
C GLY A 130 11.59 -27.68 -14.35
N LEU A 131 11.49 -26.56 -15.07
CA LEU A 131 12.23 -26.34 -16.31
C LEU A 131 13.72 -26.13 -16.02
N ARG A 132 14.56 -27.03 -16.52
CA ARG A 132 16.03 -27.00 -16.40
C ARG A 132 16.68 -27.12 -17.78
N VAL A 133 17.82 -26.46 -17.96
CA VAL A 133 18.68 -26.57 -19.14
C VAL A 133 20.13 -26.65 -18.69
N LEU A 134 21.03 -27.19 -19.52
CA LEU A 134 22.47 -27.16 -19.24
C LEU A 134 23.07 -25.84 -19.72
N ASN A 135 23.92 -25.23 -18.90
CA ASN A 135 24.75 -24.10 -19.31
C ASN A 135 25.98 -24.57 -20.13
N GLU A 136 26.82 -23.63 -20.54
CA GLU A 136 28.06 -23.92 -21.30
C GLU A 136 29.05 -24.83 -20.55
N ALA A 137 29.01 -24.82 -19.21
CA ALA A 137 29.82 -25.68 -18.36
C ALA A 137 29.20 -27.08 -18.12
N GLY A 138 28.00 -27.35 -18.66
CA GLY A 138 27.28 -28.60 -18.46
C GLY A 138 26.54 -28.67 -17.11
N GLU A 139 26.33 -27.54 -16.44
CA GLU A 139 25.61 -27.47 -15.16
C GLU A 139 24.12 -27.18 -15.41
N GLU A 140 23.24 -27.80 -14.63
CA GLU A 140 21.81 -27.49 -14.68
C GLU A 140 21.52 -26.08 -14.15
N VAL A 141 20.89 -25.26 -14.99
CA VAL A 141 20.42 -23.92 -14.65
C VAL A 141 18.92 -23.80 -14.91
N THR A 142 18.26 -22.95 -14.13
CA THR A 142 16.86 -22.58 -14.37
C THR A 142 16.81 -21.42 -15.37
N PRO A 143 16.10 -21.53 -16.50
CA PRO A 143 15.94 -20.42 -17.42
C PRO A 143 15.21 -19.22 -16.79
N ILE A 144 15.70 -18.01 -17.09
CA ILE A 144 15.01 -16.74 -16.79
C ILE A 144 13.98 -16.49 -17.89
N MET A 145 12.76 -16.10 -17.51
CA MET A 145 11.65 -15.93 -18.44
C MET A 145 11.20 -14.46 -18.58
N GLY A 146 10.74 -14.13 -19.78
CA GLY A 146 9.99 -12.91 -20.09
C GLY A 146 8.67 -13.26 -20.79
N SER A 147 7.71 -12.35 -20.74
CA SER A 147 6.43 -12.45 -21.47
C SER A 147 6.12 -11.13 -22.15
N TYR A 148 5.56 -11.21 -23.36
CA TYR A 148 5.30 -10.06 -24.23
C TYR A 148 3.91 -10.22 -24.82
N GLY A 149 3.00 -9.30 -24.52
CA GLY A 149 1.65 -9.25 -25.08
C GLY A 149 1.38 -7.92 -25.79
N ILE A 150 0.61 -7.97 -26.87
CA ILE A 150 0.09 -6.83 -27.65
C ILE A 150 -1.43 -7.04 -27.75
#